data_AF-A0A0P7C9L5-F1
#
_entry.id   AF-A0A0P7C9L5-F1
#
_cell.length_a   1.000
_cell.length_b   1.000
_cell.length_c   1.000
_cell.angle_alpha   90.00
_cell.angle_beta   90.00
_cell.angle_gamma   90.00
#
_symmetry.space_group_name_H-M   'P 1'
#
loop_
_entity.id
_entity.type
_entity.pdbx_description
1 polymer ?
#
loop_
_entity_poly.entity_id
_entity_poly.type
_entity_poly.pdbx_seq_one_letter_code
_entity_poly.pdbx_strand_id
1 'polypeptide(L)'
;MTPEDLAGALTDVRRLRAGFAGTAPQPWTATTAAAEMTVQLGHLALCLLRRRGADTTGLHDPQRPITNTGDELADVLLAALSVPTLAGTEPAALPTAGPEGRDGEIEHFLRLLITVGQLAEAAMMHDGFRHQPTGTPPSIPAASASAVTAAGTLANRLRLDLLAEFRAMVLDADAFLRARNSTR
;
A
#
# COMPACT_ATOMS: atom_id res chain seq x y z
N MET A 1 -0.78 11.17 -9.61
CA MET A 1 -1.66 10.09 -10.07
C MET A 1 -2.97 10.70 -10.52
N THR A 2 -3.30 10.57 -11.79
CA THR A 2 -4.60 11.01 -12.34
C THR A 2 -5.69 9.94 -12.09
N PRO A 3 -6.97 10.24 -12.37
CA PRO A 3 -8.02 9.22 -12.33
C PRO A 3 -7.74 8.03 -13.26
N GLU A 4 -7.19 8.27 -14.46
CA GLU A 4 -6.82 7.21 -15.40
C GLU A 4 -5.68 6.34 -14.85
N ASP A 5 -4.68 6.94 -14.22
CA ASP A 5 -3.59 6.20 -13.56
C ASP A 5 -4.14 5.30 -12.45
N LEU A 6 -5.06 5.80 -11.63
CA LEU A 6 -5.69 5.04 -10.56
C LEU A 6 -6.49 3.86 -11.11
N ALA A 7 -7.26 4.07 -12.18
CA ALA A 7 -8.02 3.01 -12.83
C ALA A 7 -7.10 1.91 -13.42
N GLY A 8 -5.96 2.32 -14.00
CA GLY A 8 -4.91 1.40 -14.45
C GLY A 8 -4.34 0.58 -13.29
N ALA A 9 -3.94 1.26 -12.21
CA ALA A 9 -3.39 0.59 -11.02
C ALA A 9 -4.40 -0.40 -10.40
N LEU A 10 -5.68 -0.04 -10.31
CA LEU A 10 -6.74 -0.94 -9.83
C LEU A 10 -6.91 -2.17 -10.72
N THR A 11 -6.75 -2.03 -12.03
CA THR A 11 -6.81 -3.14 -12.97
C THR A 11 -5.66 -4.12 -12.72
N ASP A 12 -4.46 -3.61 -12.50
CA ASP A 12 -3.29 -4.43 -12.13
C ASP A 12 -3.46 -5.08 -10.75
N VAL A 13 -3.96 -4.35 -9.74
CA VAL A 13 -4.22 -4.93 -8.41
C VAL A 13 -5.20 -6.10 -8.50
N ARG A 14 -6.32 -5.94 -9.21
CA ARG A 14 -7.30 -7.03 -9.41
C ARG A 14 -6.67 -8.25 -10.05
N ARG A 15 -5.87 -8.03 -11.09
CA ARG A 15 -5.16 -9.08 -11.82
C ARG A 15 -4.15 -9.81 -10.92
N LEU A 16 -3.35 -9.07 -10.15
CA LEU A 16 -2.41 -9.65 -9.19
C LEU A 16 -3.13 -10.41 -8.07
N ARG A 17 -4.19 -9.87 -7.48
CA ARG A 17 -4.96 -10.56 -6.43
C ARG A 17 -5.55 -11.88 -6.94
N ALA A 18 -6.06 -11.91 -8.17
CA ALA A 18 -6.52 -13.15 -8.81
C ALA A 18 -5.36 -14.14 -9.04
N GLY A 19 -4.22 -13.66 -9.54
CA GLY A 19 -3.03 -14.50 -9.79
C GLY A 19 -2.43 -15.11 -8.53
N PHE A 20 -2.40 -14.36 -7.42
CA PHE A 20 -1.87 -14.81 -6.13
C PHE A 20 -2.88 -15.57 -5.26
N ALA A 21 -4.15 -15.70 -5.65
CA ALA A 21 -5.17 -16.37 -4.83
C ALA A 21 -4.78 -17.81 -4.45
N GLY A 22 -4.04 -18.52 -5.31
CA GLY A 22 -3.55 -19.89 -5.07
C GLY A 22 -2.18 -20.00 -4.40
N THR A 23 -1.59 -18.89 -3.92
CA THR A 23 -0.28 -18.90 -3.25
C THR A 23 -0.37 -18.87 -1.73
N ALA A 24 -1.53 -18.52 -1.17
CA ALA A 24 -1.78 -18.51 0.26
C ALA A 24 -2.62 -19.73 0.70
N PRO A 25 -2.44 -20.26 1.92
CA PRO A 25 -3.28 -21.33 2.47
C PRO A 25 -4.74 -20.91 2.72
N GLN A 26 -4.99 -19.61 2.89
CA GLN A 26 -6.30 -19.04 3.14
C GLN A 26 -6.56 -17.88 2.17
N PRO A 27 -7.83 -17.65 1.76
CA PRO A 27 -8.18 -16.52 0.94
C PRO A 27 -7.94 -15.21 1.70
N TRP A 28 -7.46 -14.20 1.00
CA TRP A 28 -7.28 -12.88 1.57
C TRP A 28 -8.61 -12.15 1.68
N THR A 29 -8.82 -11.44 2.79
CA THR A 29 -9.93 -10.51 2.98
C THR A 29 -9.43 -9.06 2.95
N ALA A 30 -10.36 -8.10 3.03
CA ALA A 30 -10.02 -6.69 3.19
C ALA A 30 -9.11 -6.46 4.42
N THR A 31 -9.40 -7.12 5.54
CA THR A 31 -8.57 -7.06 6.75
C THR A 31 -7.19 -7.68 6.55
N THR A 32 -7.07 -8.78 5.79
CA THR A 32 -5.75 -9.36 5.47
C THR A 32 -4.89 -8.39 4.67
N ALA A 33 -5.45 -7.74 3.64
CA ALA A 33 -4.75 -6.71 2.89
C ALA A 33 -4.40 -5.49 3.76
N ALA A 34 -5.26 -5.12 4.71
CA ALA A 34 -4.97 -4.05 5.65
C ALA A 34 -3.85 -4.40 6.65
N ALA A 35 -3.79 -5.65 7.11
CA ALA A 35 -2.69 -6.14 7.92
C ALA A 35 -1.37 -6.11 7.13
N GLU A 36 -1.41 -6.50 5.85
CA GLU A 36 -0.25 -6.42 4.94
C GLU A 36 0.29 -4.98 4.84
N MET A 37 -0.56 -3.95 4.82
CA MET A 37 -0.09 -2.56 4.85
C MET A 37 0.82 -2.26 6.04
N THR A 38 0.61 -2.89 7.20
CA THR A 38 1.47 -2.70 8.38
C THR A 38 2.87 -3.28 8.14
N VAL A 39 2.96 -4.44 7.47
CA VAL A 39 4.23 -5.04 7.05
C VAL A 39 4.97 -4.08 6.11
N GLN A 40 4.27 -3.60 5.08
CA GLN A 40 4.86 -2.73 4.06
C GLN A 40 5.25 -1.35 4.61
N LEU A 41 4.49 -0.79 5.56
CA LEU A 41 4.90 0.41 6.28
C LEU A 41 6.14 0.18 7.14
N GLY A 42 6.29 -1.01 7.75
CA GLY A 42 7.49 -1.39 8.48
C GLY A 42 8.73 -1.45 7.58
N HIS A 43 8.59 -2.06 6.40
CA HIS A 43 9.66 -2.11 5.41
C HIS A 43 10.03 -0.72 4.88
N LEU A 44 9.02 0.11 4.55
CA LEU A 44 9.23 1.49 4.15
C LEU A 44 9.94 2.29 5.26
N ALA A 45 9.51 2.16 6.52
CA ALA A 45 10.15 2.82 7.65
C ALA A 45 11.63 2.43 7.80
N LEU A 46 11.96 1.15 7.62
CA LEU A 46 13.33 0.64 7.61
C LEU A 46 14.17 1.27 6.48
N CYS A 47 13.61 1.35 5.27
CA CYS A 47 14.23 2.03 4.13
C CYS A 47 14.49 3.51 4.42
N LEU A 48 13.51 4.23 4.97
CA LEU A 48 13.63 5.64 5.33
C LEU A 48 14.63 5.88 6.47
N LEU A 49 14.70 4.96 7.44
CA LEU A 49 15.66 5.01 8.54
C LEU A 49 17.10 4.86 8.03
N ARG A 50 17.34 3.91 7.11
CA ARG A 50 18.65 3.73 6.45
C ARG A 50 19.05 4.94 5.62
N ARG A 51 18.12 5.53 4.86
CA ARG A 51 18.37 6.74 4.06
C ARG A 51 18.81 7.94 4.91
N ARG A 52 18.39 7.98 6.18
CA ARG A 52 18.83 8.99 7.16
C ARG A 52 20.19 8.67 7.81
N GLY A 53 20.86 7.59 7.41
CA GLY A 53 22.20 7.22 7.86
C GLY A 53 22.23 6.40 9.16
N ALA A 54 21.09 5.89 9.62
CA ALA A 54 21.07 5.01 10.79
C ALA A 54 21.55 3.59 10.43
N ASP A 55 22.17 2.91 11.40
CA ASP A 55 22.51 1.49 11.27
C ASP A 55 21.24 0.63 11.38
N THR A 56 20.96 -0.11 10.32
CA THR A 56 19.79 -1.01 10.21
C THR A 56 20.17 -2.49 10.19
N THR A 57 21.41 -2.83 10.52
CA THR A 57 21.94 -4.19 10.34
C THR A 57 21.14 -5.23 11.13
N GLY A 58 20.70 -4.90 12.35
CA GLY A 58 19.87 -5.79 13.19
C GLY A 58 18.37 -5.77 12.91
N LEU A 59 17.90 -5.01 11.91
CA LEU A 59 16.48 -4.79 11.65
C LEU A 59 15.96 -5.43 10.36
N HIS A 60 16.82 -6.10 9.59
CA HIS A 60 16.43 -6.72 8.31
C HIS A 60 16.80 -8.20 8.28
N ASP A 61 16.03 -8.97 7.51
CA ASP A 61 16.33 -10.36 7.20
C ASP A 61 17.33 -10.40 6.02
N PRO A 62 18.54 -10.97 6.19
CA PRO A 62 19.52 -11.09 5.11
C PRO A 62 19.03 -11.91 3.91
N GLN A 63 18.06 -12.81 4.11
CA GLN A 63 17.47 -13.62 3.03
C GLN A 63 16.37 -12.88 2.26
N ARG A 64 15.91 -11.74 2.78
CA ARG A 64 14.84 -10.91 2.20
C ARG A 64 15.23 -9.43 2.28
N PRO A 65 16.16 -8.98 1.43
CA PRO A 65 16.74 -7.64 1.54
C PRO A 65 15.72 -6.53 1.22
N ILE A 66 15.23 -5.88 2.27
CA ILE A 66 14.39 -4.66 2.20
C ILE A 66 15.30 -3.46 1.96
N THR A 67 15.43 -3.02 0.70
CA THR A 67 16.45 -2.04 0.30
C THR A 67 15.99 -0.92 -0.60
N ASN A 68 14.90 -1.10 -1.35
CA ASN A 68 14.43 -0.10 -2.30
C ASN A 68 13.22 0.65 -1.76
N THR A 69 13.37 1.94 -1.47
CA THR A 69 12.27 2.79 -0.98
C THR A 69 11.12 2.93 -1.98
N GLY A 70 11.41 2.93 -3.28
CA GLY A 70 10.38 2.98 -4.33
C GLY A 70 9.51 1.73 -4.33
N ASP A 71 10.16 0.56 -4.24
CA ASP A 71 9.51 -0.75 -4.17
C ASP A 71 8.61 -0.87 -2.93
N GLU A 72 9.12 -0.56 -1.73
CA GLU A 72 8.29 -0.64 -0.51
C GLU A 72 7.11 0.33 -0.54
N LEU A 73 7.25 1.50 -1.19
CA LEU A 73 6.15 2.44 -1.35
C LEU A 73 5.13 1.97 -2.41
N ALA A 74 5.58 1.28 -3.46
CA ALA A 74 4.72 0.59 -4.42
C ALA A 74 3.93 -0.55 -3.76
N ASP A 75 4.56 -1.29 -2.85
CA ASP A 75 3.90 -2.34 -2.06
C ASP A 75 2.83 -1.76 -1.11
N VAL A 76 3.09 -0.61 -0.48
CA VAL A 76 2.06 0.13 0.27
C VAL A 76 0.88 0.50 -0.64
N LEU A 77 1.13 0.99 -1.86
CA LEU A 77 0.08 1.30 -2.83
C LEU A 77 -0.72 0.04 -3.23
N LEU A 78 -0.05 -1.07 -3.51
CA LEU A 78 -0.68 -2.36 -3.82
C LEU A 78 -1.59 -2.81 -2.68
N ALA A 79 -1.12 -2.76 -1.44
CA ALA A 79 -1.89 -3.15 -0.28
C ALA A 79 -3.09 -2.21 -0.04
N ALA A 80 -2.90 -0.89 -0.14
CA ALA A 80 -3.97 0.10 0.01
C ALA A 80 -5.10 -0.03 -1.03
N LEU A 81 -4.77 -0.40 -2.26
CA LEU A 81 -5.74 -0.66 -3.33
C LEU A 81 -6.33 -2.09 -3.28
N SER A 82 -5.64 -3.02 -2.63
CA SER A 82 -6.15 -4.39 -2.42
C SER A 82 -7.32 -4.40 -1.44
N VAL A 83 -7.34 -3.51 -0.44
CA VAL A 83 -8.44 -3.42 0.53
C VAL A 83 -9.81 -3.18 -0.12
N PRO A 84 -10.04 -2.08 -0.89
CA PRO A 84 -11.33 -1.87 -1.55
C PRO A 84 -11.65 -2.98 -2.56
N THR A 85 -10.64 -3.48 -3.28
CA THR A 85 -10.79 -4.59 -4.23
C THR A 85 -11.37 -5.85 -3.56
N LEU A 86 -10.81 -6.25 -2.41
CA LEU A 86 -11.25 -7.42 -1.67
C LEU A 86 -12.57 -7.19 -0.91
N ALA A 87 -12.90 -5.94 -0.58
CA ALA A 87 -14.19 -5.55 -0.01
C ALA A 87 -15.32 -5.43 -1.06
N GLY A 88 -15.03 -5.67 -2.35
CA GLY A 88 -16.01 -5.51 -3.43
C GLY A 88 -16.40 -4.06 -3.69
N THR A 89 -15.49 -3.11 -3.45
CA THR A 89 -15.68 -1.67 -3.63
C THR A 89 -14.56 -1.06 -4.47
N GLU A 90 -14.66 0.23 -4.77
CA GLU A 90 -13.59 1.01 -5.41
C GLU A 90 -13.19 2.19 -4.52
N PRO A 91 -11.93 2.67 -4.60
CA PRO A 91 -11.55 3.94 -3.99
C PRO A 91 -12.47 5.08 -4.45
N ALA A 92 -12.73 6.02 -3.55
CA ALA A 92 -13.35 7.29 -3.93
C ALA A 92 -12.40 8.11 -4.83
N ALA A 93 -12.90 9.21 -5.39
CA ALA A 93 -12.06 10.17 -6.09
C ALA A 93 -10.91 10.64 -5.17
N LEU A 94 -9.70 10.69 -5.72
CA LEU A 94 -8.52 11.11 -4.97
C LEU A 94 -8.67 12.56 -4.51
N PRO A 95 -8.51 12.85 -3.21
CA PRO A 95 -8.44 14.21 -2.72
C PRO A 95 -7.37 15.02 -3.47
N THR A 96 -7.68 16.27 -3.78
CA THR A 96 -6.68 17.19 -4.30
C THR A 96 -5.55 17.31 -3.27
N ALA A 97 -4.30 17.14 -3.71
CA ALA A 97 -3.16 17.38 -2.84
C ALA A 97 -3.25 18.81 -2.28
N GLY A 98 -3.10 18.95 -0.96
CA GLY A 98 -3.03 20.26 -0.33
C GLY A 98 -1.82 21.05 -0.84
N PRO A 99 -1.77 22.38 -0.61
CA PRO A 99 -0.61 23.18 -0.96
C PRO A 99 0.65 22.57 -0.33
N GLU A 100 1.77 22.55 -1.07
CA GLU A 100 3.06 22.10 -0.56
C GLU A 100 3.45 22.95 0.66
N GLY A 101 3.17 22.41 1.85
CA GLY A 101 3.56 23.01 3.12
C GLY A 101 5.06 22.84 3.39
N ARG A 102 5.52 23.37 4.52
CA ARG A 102 6.89 23.14 5.02
C ARG A 102 7.11 21.74 5.59
N ASP A 103 6.15 20.84 5.41
CA ASP A 103 6.14 19.51 6.00
C ASP A 103 7.35 18.71 5.50
N GLY A 104 8.11 18.17 6.45
CA GLY A 104 9.24 17.30 6.18
C GLY A 104 8.80 15.90 5.77
N GLU A 105 9.77 15.05 5.48
CA GLU A 105 9.51 13.64 5.12
C GLU A 105 8.83 12.87 6.27
N ILE A 106 9.13 13.21 7.52
CA ILE A 106 8.53 12.56 8.71
C ILE A 106 7.04 12.85 8.74
N GLU A 107 6.64 14.10 8.54
CA GLU A 107 5.25 14.52 8.54
C GLU A 107 4.45 13.83 7.42
N HIS A 108 5.03 13.69 6.24
CA HIS A 108 4.43 12.95 5.13
C HIS A 108 4.27 11.45 5.44
N PHE A 109 5.28 10.84 6.06
CA PHE A 109 5.20 9.44 6.50
C PHE A 109 4.14 9.26 7.60
N LEU A 110 4.05 10.17 8.58
CA LEU A 110 3.03 10.13 9.63
C LEU A 110 1.61 10.30 9.06
N ARG A 111 1.42 11.18 8.06
CA ARG A 111 0.14 11.30 7.33
C ARG A 111 -0.24 9.98 6.65
N LEU A 112 0.72 9.33 5.97
CA LEU A 112 0.51 8.01 5.38
C LEU A 112 0.10 6.98 6.46
N LEU A 113 0.84 6.90 7.57
CA LEU A 113 0.53 6.02 8.70
C LEU A 113 -0.90 6.22 9.23
N ILE A 114 -1.33 7.48 9.41
CA ILE A 114 -2.67 7.82 9.86
C ILE A 114 -3.73 7.32 8.86
N THR A 115 -3.57 7.62 7.57
CA THR A 115 -4.54 7.23 6.54
C THR A 115 -4.63 5.72 6.34
N VAL A 116 -3.50 5.01 6.42
CA VAL A 116 -3.46 3.54 6.40
C VAL A 116 -4.14 2.96 7.64
N GLY A 117 -3.92 3.55 8.82
CA GLY A 117 -4.61 3.15 10.05
C GLY A 117 -6.12 3.28 9.96
N GLN A 118 -6.62 4.37 9.36
CA GLN A 118 -8.05 4.56 9.09
C GLN A 118 -8.60 3.53 8.10
N LEU A 119 -7.85 3.21 7.05
CA LEU A 119 -8.22 2.17 6.10
C LEU A 119 -8.26 0.78 6.76
N ALA A 120 -7.31 0.49 7.64
CA ALA A 120 -7.29 -0.75 8.40
C ALA A 120 -8.47 -0.86 9.37
N GLU A 121 -8.83 0.23 10.05
CA GLU A 121 -10.04 0.30 10.86
C GLU A 121 -11.30 0.03 10.03
N ALA A 122 -11.43 0.67 8.87
CA ALA A 122 -12.56 0.45 7.97
C ALA A 122 -12.64 -1.00 7.47
N ALA A 123 -11.50 -1.63 7.16
CA ALA A 123 -11.42 -3.04 6.78
C ALA A 123 -11.84 -3.99 7.92
N MET A 124 -11.34 -3.76 9.14
CA MET A 124 -11.72 -4.56 10.31
C MET A 124 -13.21 -4.42 10.63
N MET A 125 -13.80 -3.24 10.46
CA MET A 125 -15.24 -3.05 10.61
C MET A 125 -16.03 -3.80 9.53
N HIS A 126 -15.57 -3.75 8.28
CA HIS A 126 -16.19 -4.44 7.15
C HIS A 126 -16.23 -5.96 7.34
N ASP A 127 -15.13 -6.55 7.81
CA ASP A 127 -15.04 -8.00 8.06
C ASP A 127 -15.56 -8.42 9.46
N GLY A 128 -16.06 -7.48 10.28
CA GLY A 128 -16.66 -7.77 11.58
C GLY A 128 -15.68 -8.02 12.74
N PHE A 129 -14.40 -7.65 12.58
CA PHE A 129 -13.35 -7.78 13.60
C PHE A 129 -13.25 -6.61 14.59
N ARG A 130 -14.00 -5.52 14.37
CA ARG A 130 -13.97 -4.32 15.21
C ARG A 130 -15.37 -3.90 15.64
N HIS A 131 -15.49 -3.52 16.91
CA HIS A 131 -16.71 -2.90 17.43
C HIS A 131 -17.01 -1.59 16.71
N GLN A 132 -18.29 -1.24 16.61
CA GLN A 132 -18.69 0.02 16.01
C GLN A 132 -18.11 1.20 16.82
N PRO A 133 -17.23 2.02 16.24
CA PRO A 133 -16.64 3.14 16.95
C PRO A 133 -17.69 4.23 17.18
N THR A 134 -17.46 5.08 18.18
CA THR A 134 -18.22 6.33 18.33
C THR A 134 -17.85 7.29 17.20
N GLY A 135 -18.84 8.00 16.65
CA GLY A 135 -18.65 8.91 15.52
C GLY A 135 -18.91 8.25 14.15
N THR A 136 -18.34 8.83 13.10
CA THR A 136 -18.54 8.39 11.70
C THR A 136 -17.18 8.11 11.06
N PRO A 137 -16.63 6.89 11.23
CA PRO A 137 -15.36 6.54 10.61
C PRO A 137 -15.48 6.61 9.08
N PRO A 138 -14.35 6.87 8.37
CA PRO A 138 -14.37 6.89 6.92
C PRO A 138 -14.74 5.51 6.37
N SER A 139 -15.46 5.50 5.24
CA SER A 139 -15.71 4.27 4.50
C SER A 139 -14.41 3.76 3.85
N ILE A 140 -14.36 2.46 3.50
CA ILE A 140 -13.23 1.88 2.75
C ILE A 140 -12.88 2.71 1.49
N PRO A 141 -13.84 3.12 0.64
CA PRO A 141 -13.56 4.00 -0.50
C PRO A 141 -12.83 5.29 -0.13
N ALA A 142 -13.28 6.00 0.89
CA ALA A 142 -12.72 7.29 1.31
C ALA A 142 -11.34 7.13 1.97
N ALA A 143 -11.19 6.12 2.83
CA ALA A 143 -9.93 5.82 3.50
C ALA A 143 -8.86 5.35 2.51
N SER A 144 -9.24 4.53 1.51
CA SER A 144 -8.32 4.09 0.45
C SER A 144 -7.85 5.26 -0.42
N ALA A 145 -8.76 6.13 -0.86
CA ALA A 145 -8.39 7.34 -1.61
C ALA A 145 -7.43 8.25 -0.82
N SER A 146 -7.63 8.37 0.49
CA SER A 146 -6.75 9.15 1.37
C SER A 146 -5.37 8.51 1.52
N ALA A 147 -5.30 7.18 1.68
CA ALA A 147 -4.04 6.45 1.77
C ALA A 147 -3.22 6.52 0.47
N VAL A 148 -3.88 6.34 -0.69
CA VAL A 148 -3.25 6.48 -2.02
C VAL A 148 -2.70 7.90 -2.21
N THR A 149 -3.46 8.92 -1.81
CA THR A 149 -3.03 10.32 -1.89
C THR A 149 -1.83 10.60 -0.99
N ALA A 150 -1.84 10.07 0.24
CA ALA A 150 -0.73 10.22 1.17
C ALA A 150 0.55 9.51 0.66
N ALA A 151 0.42 8.32 0.07
CA ALA A 151 1.52 7.60 -0.55
C ALA A 151 2.11 8.40 -1.73
N GLY A 152 1.26 8.94 -2.61
CA GLY A 152 1.71 9.79 -3.71
C GLY A 152 2.40 11.08 -3.24
N THR A 153 1.90 11.70 -2.16
CA THR A 153 2.53 12.89 -1.59
C THR A 153 3.90 12.57 -0.99
N LEU A 154 4.03 11.44 -0.29
CA LEU A 154 5.32 10.96 0.22
C LEU A 154 6.30 10.64 -0.91
N ALA A 155 5.85 9.98 -1.98
CA ALA A 155 6.66 9.72 -3.17
C ALA A 155 7.22 11.01 -3.78
N ASN A 156 6.37 12.02 -3.99
CA ASN A 156 6.79 13.33 -4.49
C ASN A 156 7.85 13.95 -3.59
N ARG A 157 7.67 13.88 -2.27
CA ARG A 157 8.65 14.39 -1.30
C ARG A 157 9.99 13.66 -1.37
N LEU A 158 9.96 12.36 -1.62
CA LEU A 158 11.14 11.51 -1.80
C LEU A 158 11.75 11.60 -3.21
N ARG A 159 11.12 12.36 -4.12
CA ARG A 159 11.46 12.47 -5.54
C ARG A 159 11.40 11.12 -6.27
N LEU A 160 10.39 10.33 -5.95
CA LEU A 160 10.09 9.04 -6.57
C LEU A 160 8.87 9.17 -7.49
N ASP A 161 8.89 8.48 -8.62
CA ASP A 161 7.70 8.31 -9.46
C ASP A 161 6.95 7.06 -8.99
N LEU A 162 6.01 7.24 -8.07
CA LEU A 162 5.24 6.13 -7.48
C LEU A 162 4.58 5.23 -8.52
N LEU A 163 4.12 5.80 -9.64
CA LEU A 163 3.44 5.02 -10.67
C LEU A 163 4.44 4.19 -11.47
N ALA A 164 5.62 4.73 -11.74
CA ALA A 164 6.70 3.96 -12.37
C ALA A 164 7.19 2.82 -11.46
N GLU A 165 7.41 3.09 -10.17
CA GLU A 165 7.79 2.07 -9.18
C GLU A 165 6.73 0.97 -9.08
N PHE A 166 5.44 1.33 -9.01
CA PHE A 166 4.33 0.38 -8.99
C PHE A 166 4.27 -0.47 -10.26
N ARG A 167 4.48 0.12 -11.44
CA ARG A 167 4.52 -0.64 -12.70
C ARG A 167 5.68 -1.61 -12.76
N ALA A 168 6.85 -1.24 -12.25
CA ALA A 168 8.00 -2.14 -12.14
C ALA A 168 7.69 -3.33 -11.22
N MET A 169 7.16 -3.06 -10.02
CA MET A 169 6.72 -4.08 -9.07
C MET A 169 5.68 -5.04 -9.67
N VAL A 170 4.71 -4.52 -10.44
CA VAL A 170 3.71 -5.36 -11.15
C VAL A 170 4.38 -6.30 -12.16
N LEU A 171 5.36 -5.80 -12.94
CA LEU A 171 6.07 -6.62 -13.94
C LEU A 171 6.85 -7.76 -13.28
N ASP A 172 7.50 -7.49 -12.15
CA ASP A 172 8.24 -8.49 -11.38
C ASP A 172 7.30 -9.54 -10.76
N ALA A 173 6.18 -9.10 -10.18
CA ALA A 173 5.16 -9.98 -9.65
C ALA A 173 4.57 -10.91 -10.75
N ASP A 174 4.34 -10.38 -11.94
CA ASP A 174 3.89 -11.17 -13.09
C ASP A 174 4.94 -12.20 -13.56
N ALA A 175 6.21 -11.81 -13.58
CA ALA A 175 7.30 -12.71 -13.93
C ALA A 175 7.38 -13.88 -12.93
N PHE A 176 7.24 -13.58 -11.63
CA PHE A 176 7.17 -14.57 -10.58
C PHE A 176 6.00 -15.55 -10.78
N LEU A 177 4.79 -15.04 -11.03
CA LEU A 177 3.60 -15.87 -11.25
C LEU A 177 3.75 -16.79 -12.48
N ARG A 178 4.31 -16.27 -13.58
CA ARG A 178 4.60 -17.09 -14.78
C ARG A 178 5.61 -18.20 -14.51
N ALA A 179 6.69 -17.89 -13.80
CA ALA A 179 7.72 -18.88 -13.46
C ALA A 179 7.14 -20.02 -12.62
N ARG A 180 6.32 -19.68 -11.60
CA ARG A 180 5.66 -20.67 -10.75
C ARG A 180 4.67 -21.56 -11.50
N ASN A 181 3.88 -20.99 -12.41
CA ASN A 181 2.94 -21.77 -13.21
C ASN A 181 3.63 -22.70 -14.22
N SER A 182 4.86 -22.39 -14.64
CA SER A 182 5.64 -23.24 -15.55
C SER A 182 6.28 -24.45 -14.85
N THR A 183 6.27 -24.46 -13.51
CA THR A 183 6.85 -25.53 -12.67
C THR A 183 5.82 -26.49 -12.06
N ARG A 184 4.54 -26.33 -12.38
CA ARG A 184 3.44 -27.22 -11.98
C ARG A 184 2.97 -28.04 -13.16
#